data_AF-A0A3D5IS50-F1
#
_entry.id   AF-A0A3D5IS50-F1
#
_cell.length_a   1.000
_cell.length_b   1.000
_cell.length_c   1.000
_cell.angle_alpha   90.00
_cell.angle_beta   90.00
_cell.angle_gamma   90.00
#
_symmetry.space_group_name_H-M   'P 1'
#
loop_
_entity.id
_entity.type
_entity.pdbx_description
1 polymer ?
#
loop_
_entity_poly.entity_id
_entity_poly.type
_entity_poly.pdbx_seq_one_letter_code
_entity_poly.pdbx_strand_id
1 'polypeptide(L)' 'ASYDELEGFYVHLAQVLEHIEYFEDKRPKELLMRRMRRFFGRAEPEKEEVAIFRGILRNIKPFQK' A
#
# COMPACT_ATOMS: atom_id res chain seq x y z
N ALA A 1 -10.41 10.31 0.73
CA ALA A 1 -10.39 9.51 -0.52
C ALA A 1 -11.59 8.55 -0.52
N SER A 2 -12.06 8.09 -1.69
CA SER A 2 -13.13 7.09 -1.74
C SER A 2 -12.64 5.70 -1.28
N TYR A 3 -13.58 4.82 -0.91
CA TYR A 3 -13.26 3.42 -0.56
C TYR A 3 -12.46 2.73 -1.67
N ASP A 4 -12.90 2.84 -2.92
CA ASP A 4 -12.23 2.23 -4.08
C ASP A 4 -10.83 2.79 -4.31
N GLU A 5 -10.62 4.09 -4.04
CA GLU A 5 -9.30 4.70 -4.13
C GLU A 5 -8.34 4.15 -3.07
N LEU A 6 -8.82 3.91 -1.85
CA LEU A 6 -8.03 3.31 -0.79
C LEU A 6 -7.74 1.83 -1.07
N GLU A 7 -8.72 1.06 -1.54
CA GLU A 7 -8.52 -0.34 -1.94
C GLU A 7 -7.46 -0.47 -3.03
N GLY A 8 -7.55 0.33 -4.09
CA GLY A 8 -6.55 0.35 -5.15
C GLY A 8 -5.16 0.74 -4.65
N PHE A 9 -5.08 1.67 -3.70
CA PHE A 9 -3.82 2.00 -3.03
C PHE A 9 -3.26 0.83 -2.21
N TYR A 10 -4.08 0.13 -1.42
CA TYR A 10 -3.62 -1.02 -0.62
C TYR A 10 -3.14 -2.18 -1.49
N VAL A 11 -3.78 -2.43 -2.63
CA VAL A 11 -3.32 -3.44 -3.61
C VAL A 11 -1.94 -3.06 -4.13
N HIS A 12 -1.74 -1.82 -4.57
CA HIS A 12 -0.46 -1.35 -5.08
C HIS A 12 0.64 -1.38 -4.00
N LEU A 13 0.32 -0.97 -2.78
CA LEU A 13 1.23 -1.06 -1.63
C LEU A 13 1.66 -2.51 -1.37
N ALA A 14 0.73 -3.46 -1.38
CA ALA A 14 1.05 -4.86 -1.19
C ALA A 14 2.00 -5.39 -2.28
N GLN A 15 1.76 -5.04 -3.54
CA GLN A 15 2.60 -5.44 -4.67
C GLN A 15 4.03 -4.88 -4.55
N VAL A 16 4.18 -3.62 -4.16
CA VAL A 16 5.51 -3.03 -3.91
C VAL A 16 6.22 -3.74 -2.76
N LEU A 17 5.53 -4.00 -1.66
CA LEU A 17 6.11 -4.69 -0.50
C LEU A 17 6.54 -6.12 -0.83
N GLU A 18 5.82 -6.81 -1.72
CA GLU A 18 6.25 -8.10 -2.27
C GLU A 18 7.49 -7.96 -3.17
N HIS A 19 7.49 -6.95 -4.05
CA HIS A 19 8.61 -6.70 -4.96
C HIS A 19 9.93 -6.41 -4.23
N ILE A 20 9.88 -5.70 -3.10
CA ILE A 20 11.06 -5.41 -2.29
C ILE A 20 11.35 -6.49 -1.22
N GLU A 21 10.69 -7.64 -1.30
CA GLU A 21 10.86 -8.78 -0.38
C GLU A 21 10.70 -8.40 1.12
N TYR A 22 9.78 -7.49 1.42
CA TYR A 22 9.57 -6.99 2.79
C TYR A 22 8.94 -8.03 3.73
N PHE A 23 8.20 -8.99 3.18
CA PHE A 23 7.49 -10.00 3.96
C PHE A 23 8.44 -11.13 4.38
N GLU A 24 8.43 -11.46 5.67
CA GLU A 24 9.21 -12.55 6.26
C GLU A 24 8.26 -13.47 7.04
N ASP A 25 8.70 -14.68 7.39
CA ASP A 25 7.90 -15.67 8.13
C ASP A 25 7.28 -15.13 9.42
N LYS A 26 7.99 -14.23 10.11
CA LYS A 26 7.52 -13.60 11.37
C LYS A 26 6.60 -12.39 11.13
N ARG A 27 6.49 -11.91 9.89
CA ARG A 27 5.71 -10.74 9.47
C ARG A 27 4.84 -11.08 8.25
N PRO A 28 3.78 -11.91 8.44
CA PRO A 28 2.95 -12.35 7.33
C PRO A 28 2.23 -11.18 6.66
N LYS A 29 2.13 -11.25 5.33
CA LYS A 29 1.49 -10.24 4.46
C LYS A 29 0.13 -9.78 4.97
N GLU A 30 -0.75 -10.72 5.29
CA GLU A 30 -2.10 -10.43 5.75
C GLU A 30 -2.12 -9.57 7.02
N LEU A 31 -1.28 -9.90 8.00
CA LEU A 31 -1.22 -9.17 9.26
C LEU A 31 -0.73 -7.74 9.05
N LEU A 32 0.29 -7.54 8.22
CA LEU A 32 0.81 -6.21 7.90
C LEU A 32 -0.24 -5.39 7.14
N MET A 33 -0.85 -5.96 6.09
CA MET A 33 -1.85 -5.25 5.29
C MET A 33 -3.08 -4.88 6.12
N ARG A 34 -3.50 -5.73 7.07
CA ARG A 34 -4.55 -5.39 8.04
C ARG A 34 -4.16 -4.24 8.97
N ARG A 35 -2.88 -4.10 9.32
CA ARG A 35 -2.38 -2.95 10.11
C ARG A 35 -2.33 -1.68 9.26
N MET A 36 -1.90 -1.78 8.00
CA MET A 36 -1.87 -0.64 7.07
C MET A 36 -3.28 -0.11 6.81
N ARG A 37 -4.25 -0.99 6.52
CA ARG A 37 -5.66 -0.62 6.34
C ARG A 37 -6.24 0.10 7.55
N ARG A 38 -5.91 -0.35 8.77
CA ARG A 38 -6.32 0.34 10.01
C ARG A 38 -5.60 1.67 10.21
N PHE A 39 -4.33 1.78 9.82
CA PHE A 39 -3.58 3.02 9.95
C PHE A 39 -4.15 4.10 9.04
N PHE A 40 -4.25 3.83 7.74
CA PHE A 40 -4.80 4.78 6.77
C PHE A 40 -6.30 4.99 6.94
N GLY A 41 -7.06 3.98 7.38
CA GLY A 41 -8.47 4.14 7.69
C GLY A 41 -8.74 5.13 8.84
N ARG A 42 -7.83 5.22 9.83
CA ARG A 42 -7.92 6.22 10.90
C ARG A 42 -7.39 7.61 10.52
N ALA A 43 -6.46 7.65 9.57
CA ALA A 43 -5.90 8.90 9.08
C ALA A 43 -6.85 9.63 8.11
N GLU A 44 -7.82 8.91 7.54
CA GLU A 44 -8.82 9.42 6.60
C GLU A 44 -8.20 10.26 5.46
N PRO A 45 -7.15 9.75 4.77
CA PRO A 45 -6.37 10.57 3.86
C PRO A 45 -7.20 11.08 2.68
N GLU A 46 -6.89 12.28 2.25
CA GLU A 46 -7.49 12.91 1.08
C GLU A 46 -7.04 12.23 -0.21
N LYS A 47 -7.74 12.51 -1.30
CA LYS A 47 -7.47 11.88 -2.60
C LYS A 47 -6.07 12.23 -3.09
N GLU A 48 -5.67 13.48 -2.89
CA GLU A 48 -4.38 14.06 -3.24
C GLU A 48 -3.24 13.35 -2.51
N GLU A 49 -3.41 13.08 -1.21
CA GLU A 49 -2.43 12.36 -0.39
C GLU A 49 -2.27 10.90 -0.86
N VAL A 50 -3.38 10.22 -1.14
CA VAL A 50 -3.36 8.87 -1.72
C VAL A 50 -2.66 8.85 -3.08
N ALA A 51 -2.88 9.89 -3.91
CA ALA A 51 -2.22 10.02 -5.20
C ALA A 51 -0.69 10.22 -5.04
N ILE A 52 -0.25 11.03 -4.09
CA ILE A 52 1.17 11.21 -3.75
C ILE A 52 1.80 9.86 -3.35
N PHE A 53 1.17 9.13 -2.43
CA PHE A 53 1.66 7.81 -2.02
C PHE A 53 1.74 6.83 -3.18
N ARG A 54 0.71 6.77 -4.05
CA ARG A 54 0.75 5.92 -5.24
C ARG A 54 1.86 6.33 -6.22
N GLY A 55 2.15 7.63 -6.34
CA GLY A 55 3.27 8.13 -7.13
C GLY A 55 4.63 7.66 -6.60
N ILE A 56 4.82 7.73 -5.27
CA ILE A 56 6.03 7.19 -4.61
C ILE A 56 6.17 5.69 -4.88
N LEU A 57 5.10 4.92 -4.67
CA LEU A 57 5.09 3.47 -4.90
C LEU A 57 5.42 3.10 -6.35
N ARG A 58 4.94 3.89 -7.32
CA ARG A 58 5.22 3.68 -8.74
C ARG A 58 6.70 3.83 -9.09
N ASN A 59 7.42 4.74 -8.41
CA ASN A 59 8.85 4.96 -8.64
C ASN A 59 9.72 3.78 -8.18
N ILE A 60 9.19 2.91 -7.32
CA ILE A 60 9.86 1.67 -6.90
C ILE A 60 9.82 0.63 -8.03
N LYS A 61 9.10 0.90 -9.13
CA LYS A 61 9.07 0.08 -10.35
C LYS A 61 8.76 -1.41 -10.11
N PRO A 62 7.74 -1.75 -9.32
CA PRO A 62 7.42 -3.15 -9.00
C PRO A 62 7.04 -4.02 -10.21
N PHE A 63 6.76 -3.40 -11.37
CA PHE A 63 6.33 -4.08 -12.60
C PHE A 63 7.34 -3.98 -13.77
N GLN A 64 8.50 -3.35 -13.57
CA GLN A 64 9.58 -3.39 -14.56
C GLN A 64 10.55 -4.50 -14.15
N LYS A 65 10.46 -5.64 -14.83
CA LYS A 65 11.54 -6.64 -14.84
C LYS A 65 12.65 -6.20 -15.78
#